data_AF-B8J0C8-F1
#
_entry.id   AF-B8J0C8-F1
#
_cell.length_a   1.000
_cell.length_b   1.000
_cell.length_c   1.000
_cell.angle_alpha   90.00
_cell.angle_beta   90.00
_cell.angle_gamma   90.00
#
_symmetry.space_group_name_H-M   'P 1'
#
loop_
_entity.id
_entity.type
_entity.pdbx_description
1 polymer ?
#
loop_
_entity_poly.entity_id
_entity_poly.type
_entity_poly.pdbx_seq_one_letter_code
_entity_poly.pdbx_strand_id
1 'polypeptide(L)'
;MKRMRQICFLALLLVFTTGCTAALQRGMVGPTYVSTARPAISLGVKDMPLIAGGQGQVNLDWTGVMGGLPVSVWMAAYGQGQPRSSLAIVAQVELSQGWYWNSDSTPPFSVDQANEVIGDTTFVACTFIADSSRDPFALLAGVQPDGPPVRWLVRSFTSRFNFNADKIILEYREPLPPQMEFLEVLTIGQTDQLIAFEQRARNAFVVGPVPENLKGLADPYMQNVRWQFMDQRFLGTASRYDVFKMN
;
A
#
# COMPACT_ATOMS: atom_id res chain seq x y z
N MET A 1 15.39 32.74 -40.44
CA MET A 1 15.50 32.82 -38.95
C MET A 1 14.17 32.73 -38.20
N LYS A 2 13.08 33.41 -38.62
CA LYS A 2 11.77 33.34 -37.93
C LYS A 2 11.14 31.92 -37.84
N ARG A 3 11.17 31.15 -38.93
CA ARG A 3 10.62 29.77 -38.96
C ARG A 3 11.35 28.78 -38.04
N MET A 4 12.68 28.87 -37.96
CA MET A 4 13.49 28.00 -37.09
C MET A 4 13.23 28.28 -35.60
N ARG A 5 13.02 29.55 -35.24
CA ARG A 5 12.66 29.97 -33.88
C ARG A 5 11.25 29.50 -33.50
N GLN A 6 10.29 29.50 -34.44
CA GLN A 6 8.95 28.95 -34.20
C GLN A 6 8.95 27.43 -34.01
N ILE A 7 9.76 26.69 -34.77
CA ILE A 7 9.91 25.23 -34.64
C ILE A 7 10.54 24.87 -33.29
N CYS A 8 11.58 25.59 -32.86
CA CYS A 8 12.19 25.38 -31.54
C CYS A 8 11.22 25.70 -30.39
N PHE A 9 10.41 26.75 -30.51
CA PHE A 9 9.39 27.07 -29.49
C PHE A 9 8.29 26.01 -29.40
N LEU A 10 7.82 25.49 -30.55
CA LEU A 10 6.85 24.39 -30.60
C LEU A 10 7.41 23.07 -30.03
N ALA A 11 8.67 22.74 -30.34
CA ALA A 11 9.34 21.58 -29.77
C ALA A 11 9.52 21.71 -28.24
N LEU A 12 9.86 22.91 -27.75
CA LEU A 12 9.99 23.18 -26.31
C LEU A 12 8.64 23.07 -25.59
N LEU A 13 7.56 23.61 -26.17
CA LEU A 13 6.20 23.50 -25.63
C LEU A 13 5.70 22.04 -25.59
N LEU A 14 6.00 21.25 -26.63
CA LEU A 14 5.67 19.82 -26.65
C LEU A 14 6.39 19.06 -25.51
N VAL A 15 7.68 19.32 -25.28
CA VAL A 15 8.46 18.72 -24.19
C VAL A 15 7.90 19.10 -22.80
N PHE A 16 7.44 20.35 -22.62
CA PHE A 16 6.81 20.76 -21.37
C PHE A 16 5.44 20.10 -21.13
N THR A 17 4.67 19.83 -22.18
CA THR A 17 3.36 19.17 -22.04
C THR A 17 3.44 17.67 -21.78
N THR A 18 4.43 16.96 -22.34
CA THR A 18 4.60 15.51 -22.13
C THR A 18 5.26 15.18 -20.79
N GLY A 19 6.10 16.08 -20.26
CA GLY A 19 6.77 15.88 -18.97
C GLY A 19 5.83 16.02 -17.76
N CYS A 20 4.75 16.80 -17.87
CA CYS A 20 3.79 16.99 -16.78
C CYS A 20 2.78 15.85 -16.62
N THR A 21 2.46 15.11 -17.69
CA THR A 21 1.47 14.03 -17.62
C THR A 21 2.05 12.72 -17.09
N ALA A 22 3.34 12.46 -17.29
CA ALA A 22 4.00 11.26 -16.76
C ALA A 22 4.15 11.29 -15.22
N ALA A 23 4.20 12.50 -14.62
CA ALA A 23 4.44 12.68 -13.18
C ALA A 23 3.23 12.44 -12.26
N LEU A 24 2.05 12.14 -12.82
CA LEU A 24 0.80 11.90 -12.06
C LEU A 24 0.16 10.54 -12.36
N GLN A 25 0.87 9.67 -13.07
CA GLN A 25 0.39 8.36 -13.47
C GLN A 25 0.72 7.33 -12.40
N ARG A 26 -0.32 6.76 -11.76
CA ARG A 26 -0.22 5.63 -10.82
C ARG A 26 -1.02 4.44 -11.34
N GLY A 27 -0.68 3.24 -10.86
CA GLY A 27 -1.37 2.01 -11.24
C GLY A 27 -0.42 0.92 -11.70
N MET A 28 -0.95 -0.07 -12.39
CA MET A 28 -0.23 -1.28 -12.77
C MET A 28 0.43 -1.15 -14.14
N VAL A 29 1.72 -1.45 -14.22
CA VAL A 29 2.45 -1.72 -15.47
C VAL A 29 2.94 -3.16 -15.42
N GLY A 30 2.18 -4.06 -16.06
CA GLY A 30 2.38 -5.51 -15.88
C GLY A 30 2.19 -5.91 -14.41
N PRO A 31 3.12 -6.65 -13.79
CA PRO A 31 3.06 -6.99 -12.37
C PRO A 31 3.58 -5.87 -11.45
N THR A 32 4.09 -4.76 -11.98
CA THR A 32 4.71 -3.71 -11.17
C THR A 32 3.71 -2.60 -10.89
N TYR A 33 3.56 -2.21 -9.63
CA TYR A 33 2.79 -1.03 -9.24
C TYR A 33 3.67 0.22 -9.34
N VAL A 34 3.18 1.26 -10.00
CA VAL A 34 3.82 2.56 -10.12
C VAL A 34 3.09 3.55 -9.22
N SER A 35 3.83 4.21 -8.34
CA SER A 35 3.29 5.19 -7.39
C SER A 35 3.52 6.64 -7.87
N THR A 36 2.75 7.55 -7.28
CA THR A 36 2.94 9.00 -7.41
C THR A 36 3.52 9.65 -6.16
N ALA A 37 4.18 8.84 -5.31
CA ALA A 37 5.03 9.36 -4.25
C ALA A 37 6.09 10.32 -4.82
N ARG A 38 6.70 11.15 -3.99
CA ARG A 38 7.80 12.03 -4.42
C ARG A 38 9.06 11.72 -3.61
N PRO A 39 10.13 11.19 -4.24
CA PRO A 39 10.21 10.79 -5.65
C PRO A 39 9.26 9.62 -5.99
N ALA A 40 8.87 9.52 -7.26
CA ALA A 40 8.01 8.43 -7.71
C ALA A 40 8.80 7.12 -7.67
N ILE A 41 8.17 6.06 -7.15
CA ILE A 41 8.78 4.75 -7.00
C ILE A 41 7.92 3.66 -7.65
N SER A 42 8.57 2.60 -8.10
CA SER A 42 7.94 1.35 -8.50
C SER A 42 8.03 0.31 -7.39
N LEU A 43 6.99 -0.51 -7.29
CA LEU A 43 6.80 -1.52 -6.26
C LEU A 43 6.46 -2.84 -6.93
N GLY A 44 7.22 -3.88 -6.62
CA GLY A 44 7.01 -5.24 -7.12
C GLY A 44 7.18 -6.27 -6.01
N VAL A 45 6.77 -7.50 -6.31
CA VAL A 45 6.91 -8.65 -5.43
C VAL A 45 7.62 -9.77 -6.18
N LYS A 46 8.67 -10.34 -5.58
CA LYS A 46 9.44 -11.45 -6.12
C LYS A 46 8.70 -12.75 -5.95
N ASP A 47 8.80 -13.63 -6.95
CA ASP A 47 8.35 -15.01 -6.89
C ASP A 47 6.86 -15.22 -6.50
N MET A 48 6.04 -14.17 -6.64
CA MET A 48 4.60 -14.20 -6.37
C MET A 48 3.83 -13.62 -7.57
N PRO A 49 2.91 -14.38 -8.18
CA PRO A 49 2.16 -13.89 -9.33
C PRO A 49 1.14 -12.82 -8.90
N LEU A 50 0.88 -11.86 -9.80
CA LEU A 50 -0.17 -10.85 -9.58
C LEU A 50 -1.54 -11.53 -9.60
N ILE A 51 -2.31 -11.36 -8.51
CA ILE A 51 -3.71 -11.81 -8.41
C ILE A 51 -4.62 -10.75 -9.04
N ALA A 52 -4.46 -9.50 -8.59
CA ALA A 52 -5.24 -8.37 -9.05
C ALA A 52 -4.52 -7.07 -8.71
N GLY A 53 -4.79 -6.01 -9.47
CA GLY A 53 -4.36 -4.66 -9.16
C GLY A 53 -5.38 -3.65 -9.67
N GLY A 54 -5.51 -2.53 -8.97
CA GLY A 54 -6.58 -1.59 -9.24
C GLY A 54 -6.78 -0.54 -8.16
N GLN A 55 -7.97 0.05 -8.13
CA GLN A 55 -8.36 1.08 -7.17
C GLN A 55 -9.70 0.79 -6.52
N GLY A 56 -9.97 1.49 -5.42
CA GLY A 56 -11.27 1.57 -4.79
C GLY A 56 -11.38 2.77 -3.87
N GLN A 57 -12.54 2.90 -3.24
CA GLN A 57 -12.83 3.99 -2.31
C GLN A 57 -13.31 3.42 -0.99
N VAL A 58 -12.93 4.10 0.09
CA VAL A 58 -13.40 3.81 1.44
C VAL A 58 -13.59 5.12 2.19
N ASN A 59 -14.47 5.12 3.19
CA ASN A 59 -14.64 6.23 4.11
C ASN A 59 -13.86 5.93 5.39
N LEU A 60 -12.86 6.77 5.71
CA LEU A 60 -12.14 6.69 6.97
C LEU A 60 -13.00 7.25 8.10
N ASP A 61 -13.29 6.40 9.06
CA ASP A 61 -13.91 6.77 10.32
C ASP A 61 -12.94 7.57 11.21
N TRP A 62 -13.46 8.11 12.32
CA TRP A 62 -12.67 8.80 13.36
C TRP A 62 -11.91 10.05 12.89
N THR A 63 -12.37 10.67 11.80
CA THR A 63 -11.81 11.92 11.25
C THR A 63 -12.59 13.18 11.66
N GLY A 64 -13.73 13.02 12.35
CA GLY A 64 -14.66 14.11 12.68
C GLY A 64 -15.58 14.55 11.53
N VAL A 65 -15.46 13.93 10.34
CA VAL A 65 -16.36 14.15 9.21
C VAL A 65 -17.58 13.23 9.35
N MET A 66 -18.79 13.78 9.25
CA MET A 66 -20.02 12.98 9.21
C MET A 66 -20.00 12.06 7.98
N GLY A 67 -20.17 10.75 8.19
CA GLY A 67 -20.10 9.74 7.13
C GLY A 67 -18.69 9.26 6.79
N GLY A 68 -17.67 9.75 7.50
CA GLY A 68 -16.26 9.40 7.28
C GLY A 68 -15.61 10.23 6.17
N LEU A 69 -14.28 10.25 6.16
CA LEU A 69 -13.48 10.95 5.14
C LEU A 69 -13.30 10.03 3.92
N PRO A 70 -13.85 10.37 2.74
CA PRO A 70 -13.62 9.56 1.55
C PRO A 70 -12.15 9.60 1.14
N VAL A 71 -11.57 8.41 0.95
CA VAL A 71 -10.20 8.23 0.49
C VAL A 71 -10.16 7.23 -0.67
N SER A 72 -9.28 7.51 -1.63
CA SER A 72 -9.01 6.61 -2.74
C SER A 72 -7.79 5.75 -2.40
N VAL A 73 -7.92 4.45 -2.61
CA VAL A 73 -6.87 3.46 -2.37
C VAL A 73 -6.55 2.81 -3.71
N TRP A 74 -5.27 2.83 -4.08
CA TRP A 74 -4.75 2.10 -5.22
C TRP A 74 -3.89 0.97 -4.70
N MET A 75 -4.07 -0.25 -5.20
CA MET A 75 -3.38 -1.40 -4.64
C MET A 75 -3.19 -2.53 -5.65
N ALA A 76 -2.27 -3.43 -5.30
CA ALA A 76 -1.99 -4.67 -5.99
C ALA A 76 -1.83 -5.80 -4.97
N ALA A 77 -2.33 -6.97 -5.31
CA ALA A 77 -2.22 -8.18 -4.51
C ALA A 77 -1.52 -9.28 -5.31
N TYR A 78 -0.62 -9.98 -4.65
CA TYR A 78 0.24 -11.01 -5.22
C TYR A 78 0.19 -12.27 -4.39
N GLY A 79 0.26 -13.43 -5.03
CA GLY A 79 0.20 -14.74 -4.37
C GLY A 79 -0.60 -15.75 -5.19
N GLN A 80 -0.84 -16.91 -4.61
CA GLN A 80 -1.50 -18.02 -5.33
C GLN A 80 -3.03 -17.89 -5.37
N GLY A 81 -3.61 -16.94 -4.65
CA GLY A 81 -5.08 -16.78 -4.55
C GLY A 81 -5.78 -17.97 -3.87
N GLN A 82 -5.04 -18.72 -3.06
CA GLN A 82 -5.51 -19.95 -2.41
C GLN A 82 -5.50 -19.79 -0.89
N PRO A 83 -6.48 -20.38 -0.17
CA PRO A 83 -6.45 -20.43 1.28
C PRO A 83 -5.13 -20.97 1.79
N ARG A 84 -4.62 -20.39 2.87
CA ARG A 84 -3.35 -20.81 3.51
C ARG A 84 -2.14 -20.77 2.56
N SER A 85 -2.15 -19.86 1.59
CA SER A 85 -0.96 -19.48 0.82
C SER A 85 -0.46 -18.09 1.23
N SER A 86 0.80 -17.79 0.94
CA SER A 86 1.35 -16.46 1.17
C SER A 86 0.66 -15.41 0.29
N LEU A 87 0.46 -14.22 0.85
CA LEU A 87 -0.11 -13.06 0.17
C LEU A 87 0.80 -11.87 0.38
N ALA A 88 1.07 -11.11 -0.68
CA ALA A 88 1.73 -9.83 -0.59
C ALA A 88 0.81 -8.73 -1.14
N ILE A 89 0.72 -7.63 -0.42
CA ILE A 89 -0.09 -6.47 -0.77
C ILE A 89 0.83 -5.27 -0.94
N VAL A 90 0.58 -4.50 -1.99
CA VAL A 90 1.12 -3.16 -2.20
C VAL A 90 -0.07 -2.22 -2.24
N ALA A 91 -0.11 -1.20 -1.41
CA ALA A 91 -1.17 -0.20 -1.42
C ALA A 91 -0.59 1.22 -1.34
N GLN A 92 -1.20 2.14 -2.07
CA GLN A 92 -1.00 3.58 -1.96
C GLN A 92 -2.33 4.23 -1.64
N VAL A 93 -2.34 5.16 -0.70
CA VAL A 93 -3.53 5.89 -0.29
C VAL A 93 -3.22 7.37 -0.13
N GLU A 94 -4.03 8.19 -0.79
CA GLU A 94 -3.87 9.63 -0.80
C GLU A 94 -5.07 10.30 -0.13
N LEU A 95 -4.76 11.25 0.75
CA LEU A 95 -5.75 12.10 1.39
C LEU A 95 -6.06 13.32 0.52
N SER A 96 -7.30 13.80 0.60
CA SER A 96 -7.68 15.07 0.00
C SER A 96 -6.90 16.25 0.60
N GLN A 97 -6.79 17.35 -0.15
CA GLN A 97 -6.09 18.55 0.29
C GLN A 97 -6.60 19.04 1.65
N GLY A 98 -5.67 19.38 2.54
CA GLY A 98 -5.99 19.86 3.89
C GLY A 98 -5.99 18.77 4.96
N TRP A 99 -5.70 17.51 4.60
CA TRP A 99 -5.58 16.39 5.52
C TRP A 99 -4.16 15.80 5.53
N TYR A 100 -3.81 15.14 6.63
CA TYR A 100 -2.55 14.40 6.77
C TYR A 100 -2.72 13.14 7.60
N TRP A 101 -1.87 12.15 7.33
CA TRP A 101 -1.80 10.89 8.07
C TRP A 101 -1.13 11.08 9.43
N ASN A 102 -1.81 10.66 10.49
CA ASN A 102 -1.32 10.76 11.87
C ASN A 102 -0.15 9.80 12.14
N SER A 103 -0.19 8.62 11.54
CA SER A 103 0.79 7.55 11.78
C SER A 103 1.05 6.69 10.55
N ASP A 104 2.09 5.87 10.65
CA ASP A 104 2.49 4.84 9.69
C ASP A 104 1.66 3.54 9.83
N SER A 105 0.40 3.65 10.30
CA SER A 105 -0.57 2.55 10.39
C SER A 105 -0.08 1.33 11.20
N THR A 106 0.23 1.51 12.49
CA THR A 106 0.61 0.41 13.38
C THR A 106 -0.63 -0.21 14.04
N PRO A 107 -0.99 -1.47 13.75
CA PRO A 107 -2.10 -2.13 14.41
C PRO A 107 -1.83 -2.33 15.91
N PRO A 108 -2.89 -2.43 16.75
CA PRO A 108 -2.71 -2.80 18.15
C PRO A 108 -2.07 -4.20 18.26
N PHE A 109 -1.31 -4.42 19.33
CA PHE A 109 -0.62 -5.69 19.61
C PHE A 109 0.40 -6.11 18.52
N SER A 110 1.00 -5.13 17.85
CA SER A 110 2.17 -5.34 16.99
C SER A 110 3.45 -5.48 17.81
N VAL A 111 4.37 -6.32 17.34
CA VAL A 111 5.74 -6.46 17.88
C VAL A 111 6.78 -6.09 16.82
N ASP A 112 8.05 -6.09 17.22
CA ASP A 112 9.20 -5.97 16.33
C ASP A 112 9.18 -4.74 15.43
N GLN A 113 8.84 -3.59 16.03
CA GLN A 113 8.84 -2.31 15.34
C GLN A 113 10.27 -1.92 14.96
N ALA A 114 10.48 -1.61 13.68
CA ALA A 114 11.79 -1.24 13.17
C ALA A 114 11.67 -0.27 11.98
N ASN A 115 12.74 0.49 11.73
CA ASN A 115 12.91 1.17 10.45
C ASN A 115 13.68 0.23 9.52
N GLU A 116 13.09 -0.11 8.38
CA GLU A 116 13.68 -0.99 7.39
C GLU A 116 13.81 -0.31 6.05
N VAL A 117 14.95 -0.52 5.39
CA VAL A 117 15.20 0.01 4.05
C VAL A 117 14.97 -1.09 3.02
N ILE A 118 14.07 -0.85 2.07
CA ILE A 118 13.80 -1.70 0.92
C ILE A 118 14.07 -0.87 -0.34
N GLY A 119 15.00 -1.32 -1.19
CA GLY A 119 15.57 -0.45 -2.22
C GLY A 119 16.23 0.77 -1.58
N ASP A 120 15.80 1.96 -1.98
CA ASP A 120 16.26 3.24 -1.42
C ASP A 120 15.20 3.91 -0.54
N THR A 121 14.15 3.18 -0.14
CA THR A 121 13.02 3.72 0.64
C THR A 121 13.01 3.14 2.04
N THR A 122 12.91 4.03 3.04
CA THR A 122 12.72 3.66 4.44
C THR A 122 11.25 3.48 4.75
N PHE A 123 10.92 2.36 5.39
CA PHE A 123 9.61 2.02 5.89
C PHE A 123 9.66 1.81 7.40
N VAL A 124 8.61 2.23 8.10
CA VAL A 124 8.32 1.79 9.46
C VAL A 124 7.64 0.44 9.37
N ALA A 125 8.23 -0.57 9.98
CA ALA A 125 7.80 -1.94 9.88
C ALA A 125 7.30 -2.47 11.22
N CYS A 126 6.28 -3.33 11.21
CA CYS A 126 5.75 -4.00 12.41
C CYS A 126 5.17 -5.38 12.08
N THR A 127 5.19 -6.30 13.06
CA THR A 127 4.73 -7.67 12.90
C THR A 127 3.49 -7.91 13.78
N PHE A 128 2.44 -8.53 13.23
CA PHE A 128 1.18 -8.79 13.95
C PHE A 128 0.42 -10.00 13.37
N ILE A 129 -0.65 -10.41 14.04
CA ILE A 129 -1.59 -11.44 13.56
C ILE A 129 -2.81 -10.74 12.96
N ALA A 130 -3.21 -11.14 11.76
CA ALA A 130 -4.45 -10.73 11.11
C ALA A 130 -5.44 -11.90 11.03
N ASP A 131 -6.73 -11.63 11.25
CA ASP A 131 -7.82 -12.61 11.19
C ASP A 131 -8.76 -12.32 10.01
N SER A 132 -9.04 -13.35 9.20
CA SER A 132 -9.83 -13.22 7.97
C SER A 132 -11.24 -12.69 8.15
N SER A 133 -11.82 -12.81 9.34
CA SER A 133 -13.20 -12.36 9.62
C SER A 133 -13.40 -10.88 9.31
N ARG A 134 -12.40 -10.04 9.61
CA ARG A 134 -12.41 -8.59 9.39
C ARG A 134 -11.24 -8.10 8.54
N ASP A 135 -10.81 -8.92 7.60
CA ASP A 135 -9.69 -8.64 6.71
C ASP A 135 -10.18 -8.16 5.34
N PRO A 136 -9.70 -7.02 4.80
CA PRO A 136 -10.05 -6.56 3.47
C PRO A 136 -9.60 -7.51 2.35
N PHE A 137 -8.59 -8.34 2.59
CA PHE A 137 -7.94 -9.17 1.55
C PHE A 137 -8.30 -10.67 1.64
N ALA A 138 -9.18 -11.07 2.55
CA ALA A 138 -9.54 -12.49 2.74
C ALA A 138 -9.99 -13.17 1.44
N LEU A 139 -10.83 -12.51 0.63
CA LEU A 139 -11.32 -13.06 -0.63
C LEU A 139 -10.21 -13.16 -1.69
N LEU A 140 -9.25 -12.23 -1.71
CA LEU A 140 -8.06 -12.32 -2.58
C LEU A 140 -7.17 -13.49 -2.20
N ALA A 141 -7.12 -13.85 -0.91
CA ALA A 141 -6.46 -15.04 -0.41
C ALA A 141 -7.28 -16.33 -0.60
N GLY A 142 -8.40 -16.28 -1.34
CA GLY A 142 -9.28 -17.43 -1.58
C GLY A 142 -10.09 -17.89 -0.37
N VAL A 143 -10.05 -17.16 0.75
CA VAL A 143 -10.79 -17.51 1.97
C VAL A 143 -12.26 -17.22 1.77
N GLN A 144 -13.10 -18.25 1.97
CA GLN A 144 -14.54 -18.13 1.82
C GLN A 144 -15.17 -17.49 3.07
N PRO A 145 -16.16 -16.58 2.93
CA PRO A 145 -16.80 -15.91 4.06
C PRO A 145 -17.43 -16.85 5.09
N ASP A 146 -17.97 -17.98 4.63
CA ASP A 146 -18.70 -18.96 5.47
C ASP A 146 -17.78 -20.07 6.01
N GLY A 147 -16.48 -20.02 5.70
CA GLY A 147 -15.49 -20.97 6.18
C GLY A 147 -14.95 -20.63 7.57
N PRO A 148 -14.22 -21.55 8.21
CA PRO A 148 -13.49 -21.23 9.44
C PRO A 148 -12.50 -20.10 9.18
N PRO A 149 -12.34 -19.15 10.12
CA PRO A 149 -11.43 -18.04 9.95
C PRO A 149 -9.99 -18.54 9.77
N VAL A 150 -9.27 -17.91 8.86
CA VAL A 150 -7.84 -18.12 8.64
C VAL A 150 -7.11 -16.95 9.28
N ARG A 151 -6.02 -17.27 9.99
CA ARG A 151 -5.12 -16.27 10.55
C ARG A 151 -3.83 -16.22 9.77
N TRP A 152 -3.25 -15.03 9.68
CA TRP A 152 -1.96 -14.80 9.06
C TRP A 152 -1.00 -14.17 10.04
N LEU A 153 0.25 -14.56 9.92
CA LEU A 153 1.37 -13.76 10.40
C LEU A 153 1.67 -12.70 9.35
N VAL A 154 1.67 -11.43 9.75
CA VAL A 154 1.80 -10.28 8.85
C VAL A 154 3.01 -9.44 9.24
N ARG A 155 3.83 -9.08 8.24
CA ARG A 155 4.83 -8.01 8.33
C ARG A 155 4.36 -6.86 7.46
N SER A 156 4.05 -5.73 8.09
CA SER A 156 3.69 -4.50 7.39
C SER A 156 4.90 -3.57 7.31
N PHE A 157 5.02 -2.84 6.20
CA PHE A 157 6.01 -1.81 5.93
C PHE A 157 5.29 -0.57 5.44
N THR A 158 5.30 0.52 6.21
CA THR A 158 4.58 1.73 5.86
C THR A 158 5.53 2.92 5.75
N SER A 159 5.33 3.74 4.73
CA SER A 159 6.05 5.01 4.58
C SER A 159 5.09 6.11 4.13
N ARG A 160 5.22 7.29 4.72
CA ARG A 160 4.43 8.48 4.39
C ARG A 160 5.22 9.38 3.45
N PHE A 161 4.55 9.87 2.42
CA PHE A 161 5.10 10.73 1.37
C PHE A 161 4.33 12.04 1.28
N ASN A 162 4.85 12.97 0.47
CA ASN A 162 4.14 14.20 0.09
C ASN A 162 3.60 14.99 1.29
N PHE A 163 4.47 15.25 2.28
CA PHE A 163 4.11 15.93 3.54
C PHE A 163 3.02 15.22 4.35
N ASN A 164 3.07 13.88 4.41
CA ASN A 164 2.10 13.02 5.08
C ASN A 164 0.69 13.02 4.44
N ALA A 165 0.52 13.55 3.23
CA ALA A 165 -0.74 13.46 2.50
C ALA A 165 -0.90 12.13 1.73
N ASP A 166 0.22 11.49 1.39
CA ASP A 166 0.27 10.21 0.69
C ASP A 166 0.95 9.16 1.56
N LYS A 167 0.60 7.89 1.35
CA LYS A 167 1.13 6.78 2.13
C LYS A 167 1.18 5.52 1.29
N ILE A 168 2.30 4.81 1.39
CA ILE A 168 2.49 3.49 0.80
C ILE A 168 2.58 2.47 1.94
N ILE A 169 1.83 1.38 1.81
CA ILE A 169 1.79 0.25 2.73
C ILE A 169 2.12 -1.01 1.94
N LEU A 170 3.11 -1.77 2.39
CA LEU A 170 3.44 -3.09 1.90
C LEU A 170 3.10 -4.08 3.01
N GLU A 171 2.36 -5.14 2.71
CA GLU A 171 2.12 -6.21 3.69
C GLU A 171 2.47 -7.56 3.10
N TYR A 172 3.38 -8.27 3.75
CA TYR A 172 3.66 -9.67 3.46
C TYR A 172 3.01 -10.55 4.52
N ARG A 173 2.34 -11.61 4.06
CA ARG A 173 1.47 -12.44 4.88
C ARG A 173 1.78 -13.90 4.63
N GLU A 174 2.00 -14.65 5.70
CA GLU A 174 2.07 -16.11 5.68
C GLU A 174 0.96 -16.69 6.55
N PRO A 175 0.46 -17.91 6.26
CA PRO A 175 -0.45 -18.60 7.16
C PRO A 175 0.16 -18.67 8.57
N LEU A 176 -0.67 -18.43 9.58
CA LEU A 176 -0.20 -18.52 10.96
C LEU A 176 0.37 -19.93 11.21
N PRO A 177 1.61 -20.07 11.70
CA PRO A 177 2.21 -21.38 11.90
C PRO A 177 1.40 -22.22 12.91
N PRO A 178 1.34 -23.56 12.76
CA PRO A 178 0.54 -24.42 13.65
C PRO A 178 0.84 -24.24 15.15
N GLN A 179 2.10 -23.93 15.47
CA GLN A 179 2.56 -23.70 16.85
C GLN A 179 2.05 -22.37 17.43
N MET A 180 1.47 -21.50 16.60
CA MET A 180 0.93 -20.19 16.96
C MET A 180 -0.59 -20.09 16.74
N GLU A 181 -1.26 -21.14 16.23
CA GLU A 181 -2.69 -21.08 15.89
C GLU A 181 -3.61 -20.70 17.07
N PHE A 182 -3.17 -20.99 18.30
CA PHE A 182 -3.89 -20.61 19.53
C PHE A 182 -3.79 -19.12 19.86
N LEU A 183 -2.90 -18.37 19.20
CA LEU A 183 -2.73 -16.95 19.41
C LEU A 183 -3.71 -16.14 18.55
N GLU A 184 -4.26 -15.09 19.15
CA GLU A 184 -5.05 -14.07 18.45
C GLU A 184 -4.21 -12.81 18.19
N VAL A 185 -3.17 -12.60 18.99
CA VAL A 185 -2.27 -11.44 18.95
C VAL A 185 -0.84 -11.89 19.25
N LEU A 186 0.14 -11.11 18.79
CA LEU A 186 1.54 -11.31 19.18
C LEU A 186 1.81 -10.61 20.51
N THR A 187 2.34 -11.35 21.48
CA THR A 187 2.70 -10.82 22.81
C THR A 187 4.21 -10.77 23.03
N ILE A 188 4.99 -11.50 22.22
CA ILE A 188 6.44 -11.62 22.33
C ILE A 188 7.03 -11.43 20.94
N GLY A 189 7.94 -10.47 20.81
CA GLY A 189 8.73 -10.24 19.61
C GLY A 189 10.09 -10.93 19.64
N GLN A 190 10.89 -10.73 18.60
CA GLN A 190 12.32 -11.11 18.51
C GLN A 190 12.60 -12.60 18.71
N THR A 191 11.63 -13.46 18.36
CA THR A 191 11.87 -14.92 18.33
C THR A 191 12.54 -15.31 17.02
N ASP A 192 13.34 -16.39 17.01
CA ASP A 192 14.00 -16.89 15.80
C ASP A 192 13.01 -17.12 14.64
N GLN A 193 11.80 -17.56 14.97
CA GLN A 193 10.74 -17.78 14.00
C GLN A 193 10.23 -16.47 13.38
N LEU A 194 10.03 -15.42 14.19
CA LEU A 194 9.62 -14.10 13.70
C LEU A 194 10.74 -13.45 12.88
N ILE A 195 11.99 -13.52 13.34
CA ILE A 195 13.14 -12.99 12.59
C ILE A 195 13.25 -13.64 11.21
N ALA A 196 13.07 -14.96 11.13
CA ALA A 196 13.09 -15.67 9.85
C ALA A 196 11.92 -15.27 8.93
N PHE A 197 10.74 -15.05 9.49
CA PHE A 197 9.57 -14.56 8.76
C PHE A 197 9.78 -13.13 8.24
N GLU A 198 10.26 -12.23 9.08
CA GLU A 198 10.55 -10.83 8.75
C GLU A 198 11.58 -10.71 7.63
N GLN A 199 12.62 -11.55 7.66
CA GLN A 199 13.60 -11.61 6.59
C GLN A 199 12.99 -12.06 5.25
N ARG A 200 12.07 -13.03 5.26
CA ARG A 200 11.32 -13.44 4.05
C ARG A 200 10.44 -12.30 3.54
N ALA A 201 9.71 -11.65 4.44
CA ALA A 201 8.86 -10.50 4.13
C ALA A 201 9.65 -9.36 3.46
N ARG A 202 10.78 -8.99 4.04
CA ARG A 202 11.67 -7.96 3.49
C ARG A 202 12.20 -8.34 2.11
N ASN A 203 12.55 -9.62 1.92
CA ASN A 203 13.12 -10.10 0.66
C ASN A 203 12.08 -10.22 -0.47
N ALA A 204 10.80 -10.34 -0.13
CA ALA A 204 9.69 -10.47 -1.08
C ALA A 204 9.46 -9.18 -1.88
N PHE A 205 9.66 -8.00 -1.28
CA PHE A 205 9.40 -6.73 -1.97
C PHE A 205 10.60 -6.22 -2.76
N VAL A 206 10.31 -5.55 -3.88
CA VAL A 206 11.25 -4.77 -4.67
C VAL A 206 10.73 -3.35 -4.76
N VAL A 207 11.55 -2.40 -4.33
CA VAL A 207 11.29 -0.96 -4.50
C VAL A 207 12.38 -0.40 -5.39
N GLY A 208 12.01 0.36 -6.41
CA GLY A 208 12.98 0.91 -7.36
C GLY A 208 12.47 2.15 -8.10
N PRO A 209 13.24 2.63 -9.10
CA PRO A 209 12.81 3.73 -9.95
C PRO A 209 11.60 3.34 -10.80
N VAL A 210 10.81 4.34 -11.21
CA VAL A 210 9.69 4.13 -12.13
C VAL A 210 10.22 3.64 -13.49
N PRO A 211 9.58 2.63 -14.13
CA PRO A 211 9.96 2.20 -15.46
C PRO A 211 9.88 3.35 -16.48
N GLU A 212 10.85 3.43 -17.40
CA GLU A 212 10.88 4.47 -18.44
C GLU A 212 9.66 4.43 -19.38
N ASN A 213 9.02 3.26 -19.51
CA ASN A 213 7.86 3.05 -20.37
C ASN A 213 6.64 2.62 -19.53
N LEU A 214 5.65 3.51 -19.47
CA LEU A 214 4.37 3.28 -18.77
C LEU A 214 3.25 2.80 -19.71
N LYS A 215 3.58 2.30 -20.91
CA LYS A 215 2.58 1.76 -21.84
C LYS A 215 1.82 0.60 -21.19
N GLY A 216 0.49 0.70 -21.20
CA GLY A 216 -0.38 -0.30 -20.60
C GLY A 216 -0.64 -0.08 -19.10
N LEU A 217 -0.31 1.11 -18.58
CA LEU A 217 -0.74 1.53 -17.24
C LEU A 217 -2.26 1.35 -17.09
N ALA A 218 -2.67 0.64 -16.04
CA ALA A 218 -4.06 0.37 -15.75
C ALA A 218 -4.37 0.49 -14.25
N ASP A 219 -5.52 1.06 -13.93
CA ASP A 219 -6.05 1.23 -12.57
C ASP A 219 -7.55 0.84 -12.50
N PRO A 220 -7.91 -0.40 -12.90
CA PRO A 220 -9.31 -0.81 -12.89
C PRO A 220 -9.86 -0.83 -11.46
N TYR A 221 -11.19 -0.84 -11.28
CA TYR A 221 -11.75 -1.08 -9.95
C TYR A 221 -11.39 -2.49 -9.47
N MET A 222 -10.83 -2.61 -8.26
CA MET A 222 -10.37 -3.89 -7.75
C MET A 222 -11.52 -4.69 -7.14
N GLN A 223 -11.78 -5.85 -7.74
CA GLN A 223 -12.77 -6.82 -7.27
C GLN A 223 -12.21 -7.68 -6.13
N ASN A 224 -13.09 -8.34 -5.39
CA ASN A 224 -12.74 -9.27 -4.30
C ASN A 224 -11.94 -8.61 -3.15
N VAL A 225 -11.97 -7.29 -3.04
CA VAL A 225 -11.55 -6.56 -1.83
C VAL A 225 -12.79 -6.27 -1.00
N ARG A 226 -12.74 -6.58 0.29
CA ARG A 226 -13.81 -6.24 1.24
C ARG A 226 -13.60 -4.82 1.73
N TRP A 227 -13.96 -3.85 0.89
CA TRP A 227 -13.73 -2.42 1.11
C TRP A 227 -14.27 -1.90 2.43
N GLN A 228 -15.33 -2.50 2.98
CA GLN A 228 -15.85 -2.16 4.30
C GLN A 228 -14.87 -2.43 5.46
N PHE A 229 -13.83 -3.23 5.23
CA PHE A 229 -12.77 -3.54 6.19
C PHE A 229 -11.42 -2.92 5.82
N MET A 230 -11.40 -2.09 4.77
CA MET A 230 -10.27 -1.22 4.43
C MET A 230 -10.28 -0.01 5.38
N ASP A 231 -10.18 -0.26 6.68
CA ASP A 231 -10.37 0.74 7.72
C ASP A 231 -9.04 1.16 8.37
N GLN A 232 -9.12 1.90 9.47
CA GLN A 232 -7.98 2.41 10.23
C GLN A 232 -6.99 1.33 10.72
N ARG A 233 -7.36 0.05 10.75
CA ARG A 233 -6.45 -1.04 11.11
C ARG A 233 -5.40 -1.27 10.01
N PHE A 234 -5.76 -1.04 8.76
CA PHE A 234 -4.83 -1.11 7.63
C PHE A 234 -4.35 0.30 7.23
N LEU A 235 -5.28 1.24 7.07
CA LEU A 235 -4.99 2.58 6.58
C LEU A 235 -4.50 3.56 7.66
N GLY A 236 -4.59 3.24 8.96
CA GLY A 236 -4.30 4.19 10.03
C GLY A 236 -5.33 5.33 10.11
N THR A 237 -5.01 6.39 10.87
CA THR A 237 -5.91 7.54 11.07
C THR A 237 -5.37 8.82 10.42
N ALA A 238 -6.27 9.74 10.10
CA ALA A 238 -5.95 11.03 9.48
C ALA A 238 -6.57 12.19 10.27
N SER A 239 -5.90 13.35 10.23
CA SER A 239 -6.38 14.59 10.81
C SER A 239 -6.35 15.73 9.79
N ARG A 240 -7.16 16.75 10.04
CA ARG A 240 -7.17 17.96 9.21
C ARG A 240 -6.09 18.92 9.71
N TYR A 241 -5.41 19.62 8.81
CA TYR A 241 -4.54 20.73 9.20
C TYR A 241 -5.36 21.82 9.89
N ASP A 242 -4.84 22.32 11.01
CA ASP A 242 -5.37 23.52 11.62
C ASP A 242 -5.10 24.72 10.70
N VAL A 243 -6.18 25.32 10.20
CA VAL A 243 -6.08 26.60 9.50
C VAL A 243 -6.33 27.68 10.53
N PHE A 244 -5.24 28.24 11.08
CA PHE A 244 -5.34 29.46 11.87
C PHE A 244 -5.84 30.58 10.95
N LYS A 245 -7.14 30.92 11.06
CA LYS A 245 -7.63 32.18 10.53
C LYS A 245 -7.08 33.27 11.44
N MET A 246 -6.10 34.03 10.96
CA MET A 246 -5.83 35.34 11.55
C MET A 246 -7.06 36.20 11.30
N ASN A 247 -7.83 36.46 12.37
CA ASN A 247 -8.92 37.43 12.36
C ASN A 247 -8.37 38.85 12.28
#